data_AF-A0A7S1GHS6-F1
#
_entry.id   AF-A0A7S1GHS6-F1
#
_cell.length_a   1.000
_cell.length_b   1.000
_cell.length_c   1.000
_cell.angle_alpha   90.00
_cell.angle_beta   90.00
_cell.angle_gamma   90.00
#
_symmetry.space_group_name_H-M   'P 1'
#
loop_
_entity.id
_entity.type
_entity.pdbx_description
1 polymer ?
#
loop_
_entity_poly.entity_id
_entity_poly.type
_entity_poly.pdbx_seq_one_letter_code
_entity_poly.pdbx_strand_id
1 'polypeptide(L)'
;LGTTLGASTDQNEAFGCVSSYYPGVWYTVVGTGGLLNVNTCSATTDFYTYVAVFSGSCGSLECLQSNIYGCGRGTSVTWSSVNGVQYKVLVRGRGYRGSSGSSGNFELRVGPGTVA
;
A
#
# COMPACT_ATOMS: atom_id res chain seq x y z
N LEU A 1 -5.66 8.11 -9.64
CA LEU A 1 -4.21 8.39 -9.89
C LEU A 1 -3.61 8.92 -8.60
N GLY A 2 -2.35 8.58 -8.31
CA GLY A 2 -1.61 9.00 -7.12
C GLY A 2 -0.13 9.21 -7.44
N THR A 3 0.60 9.87 -6.52
CA THR A 3 2.04 10.10 -6.66
C THR A 3 2.71 10.07 -5.30
N THR A 4 3.95 9.58 -5.25
CA THR A 4 4.82 9.64 -4.07
C THR A 4 5.88 10.74 -4.18
N LEU A 5 5.90 11.48 -5.29
CA LEU A 5 6.80 12.62 -5.48
C LEU A 5 6.47 13.72 -4.45
N GLY A 6 7.47 14.13 -3.67
CA GLY A 6 7.32 15.14 -2.62
C GLY A 6 6.64 14.66 -1.34
N ALA A 7 6.29 13.37 -1.23
CA ALA A 7 5.74 12.83 0.01
C ALA A 7 6.84 12.63 1.08
N SER A 8 6.44 12.50 2.35
CA SER A 8 7.34 12.25 3.48
C SER A 8 7.59 10.76 3.70
N THR A 9 8.68 10.43 4.38
CA THR A 9 8.94 9.07 4.86
C THR A 9 8.22 8.84 6.20
N ASP A 10 7.63 7.66 6.37
CA ASP A 10 7.03 7.25 7.64
C ASP A 10 8.09 6.51 8.47
N GLN A 11 8.60 7.17 9.52
CA GLN A 11 9.63 6.63 10.44
C GLN A 11 9.01 5.80 11.59
N ASN A 12 7.69 5.77 11.73
CA ASN A 12 7.02 5.02 12.79
C ASN A 12 6.73 3.59 12.32
N GLU A 13 7.51 2.68 12.90
CA GLU A 13 7.50 1.25 12.69
C GLU A 13 6.20 0.64 13.23
N ALA A 14 5.13 0.63 12.45
CA ALA A 14 4.04 -0.30 12.71
C ALA A 14 4.62 -1.73 12.55
N PHE A 15 4.88 -2.37 13.70
CA PHE A 15 5.51 -3.68 13.85
C PHE A 15 4.99 -4.68 12.79
N GLY A 16 5.84 -5.00 11.81
CA GLY A 16 5.60 -6.04 10.81
C GLY A 16 5.46 -5.57 9.36
N CYS A 17 4.87 -4.40 9.08
CA CYS A 17 4.63 -3.91 7.70
C CYS A 17 5.59 -2.79 7.28
N VAL A 18 6.31 -2.14 8.19
CA VAL A 18 7.12 -0.96 7.81
C VAL A 18 8.49 -1.03 8.41
N SER A 19 9.48 -1.29 7.55
CA SER A 19 10.79 -0.66 7.64
C SER A 19 10.96 0.15 6.35
N SER A 20 10.88 1.47 6.41
CA SER A 20 10.90 2.30 5.19
C SER A 20 11.72 3.57 5.34
N TYR A 21 12.57 3.78 4.34
CA TYR A 21 13.27 5.03 4.07
C TYR A 21 12.65 5.79 2.89
N TYR A 22 11.49 5.34 2.38
CA TYR A 22 10.87 5.86 1.16
C TYR A 22 9.61 6.66 1.43
N PRO A 23 9.40 7.71 0.62
CA PRO A 23 8.22 8.54 0.72
C PRO A 23 6.98 7.74 0.32
N GLY A 24 5.91 7.95 1.09
CA GLY A 24 4.67 7.20 0.93
C GLY A 24 3.44 8.08 1.07
N VAL A 25 2.34 7.62 0.49
CA VAL A 25 1.04 8.28 0.59
C VAL A 25 0.00 7.32 1.15
N TRP A 26 -0.88 7.87 1.97
CA TRP A 26 -1.88 7.13 2.71
C TRP A 26 -3.27 7.27 2.09
N TYR A 27 -4.00 6.17 2.07
CA TYR A 27 -5.40 6.08 1.65
C TYR A 27 -6.23 5.43 2.73
N THR A 28 -7.54 5.70 2.72
CA THR A 28 -8.52 5.01 3.57
C THR A 28 -9.45 4.21 2.68
N VAL A 29 -9.67 2.95 3.05
CA VAL A 29 -10.58 2.02 2.36
C VAL A 29 -11.59 1.50 3.38
N VAL A 30 -12.88 1.53 3.02
CA VAL A 30 -13.94 0.95 3.85
C VAL A 30 -14.18 -0.49 3.44
N GLY A 31 -14.15 -1.40 4.40
CA GLY A 31 -14.40 -2.82 4.20
C GLY A 31 -15.81 -3.10 3.71
N THR A 32 -15.94 -4.13 2.89
CA THR A 32 -17.22 -4.54 2.28
C THR A 32 -17.79 -5.82 2.91
N GLY A 33 -17.05 -6.48 3.80
CA GLY A 33 -17.46 -7.74 4.42
C GLY A 33 -17.00 -9.00 3.67
N GLY A 34 -16.21 -8.81 2.60
CA GLY A 34 -15.57 -9.90 1.85
C GLY A 34 -14.09 -9.61 1.59
N LEU A 35 -13.51 -10.35 0.65
CA LEU A 35 -12.15 -10.07 0.20
C LEU A 35 -12.09 -8.72 -0.51
N LEU A 36 -11.17 -7.86 -0.08
CA LEU A 36 -10.78 -6.66 -0.81
C LEU A 36 -9.39 -6.86 -1.40
N ASN A 37 -9.21 -6.34 -2.60
CA ASN A 37 -7.92 -6.22 -3.24
C ASN A 37 -7.59 -4.75 -3.47
N VAL A 38 -6.36 -4.37 -3.13
CA VAL A 38 -5.77 -3.11 -3.54
C VAL A 38 -4.52 -3.41 -4.34
N ASN A 39 -4.40 -2.75 -5.48
CA ASN A 39 -3.22 -2.89 -6.32
C ASN A 39 -2.83 -1.58 -7.00
N THR A 40 -1.56 -1.51 -7.37
CA THR A 40 -0.98 -0.44 -8.19
C THR A 40 -0.71 -0.92 -9.62
N CYS A 41 -1.45 -1.94 -10.05
CA CYS A 41 -1.23 -2.63 -11.31
C CYS A 41 -1.79 -1.86 -12.49
N SER A 42 -0.95 -1.01 -13.08
CA SER A 42 -1.28 -0.21 -14.24
C SER A 42 -0.05 0.08 -15.09
N ALA A 43 -0.26 0.26 -16.40
CA ALA A 43 0.78 0.72 -17.32
C ALA A 43 1.27 2.15 -16.99
N THR A 44 0.48 2.92 -16.24
CA THR A 44 0.86 4.27 -15.78
C THR A 44 1.64 4.27 -14.47
N THR A 45 1.85 3.11 -13.83
CA THR A 45 2.68 3.00 -12.62
C THR A 45 4.16 2.97 -13.04
N ASP A 46 4.86 4.06 -12.76
CA ASP A 46 6.19 4.33 -13.32
C ASP A 46 7.35 3.89 -12.42
N PHE A 47 7.08 3.39 -11.21
CA PHE A 47 8.10 2.96 -10.24
C PHE A 47 7.67 1.69 -9.51
N TYR A 48 8.65 1.00 -8.91
CA TYR A 48 8.38 -0.21 -8.13
C TYR A 48 7.69 0.12 -6.81
N THR A 49 6.45 -0.33 -6.65
CA THR A 49 5.65 -0.02 -5.46
C THR A 49 5.83 -1.05 -4.34
N TYR A 50 5.47 -0.63 -3.15
CA TYR A 50 5.20 -1.43 -1.96
C TYR A 50 3.82 -1.01 -1.45
N VAL A 51 2.98 -1.98 -1.08
CA VAL A 51 1.64 -1.71 -0.55
C VAL A 51 1.50 -2.43 0.78
N ALA A 52 1.09 -1.68 1.82
CA ALA A 52 0.72 -2.23 3.11
C ALA A 52 -0.68 -1.78 3.51
N VAL A 53 -1.39 -2.67 4.20
CA VAL A 53 -2.74 -2.49 4.71
C VAL A 53 -2.71 -2.63 6.22
N PHE A 54 -3.36 -1.67 6.88
CA PHE A 54 -3.42 -1.57 8.34
C PHE A 54 -4.87 -1.47 8.82
N SER A 55 -5.12 -1.99 10.01
CA SER A 55 -6.31 -1.71 10.83
C SER A 55 -5.95 -0.83 12.02
N GLY A 56 -6.96 -0.49 12.81
CA GLY A 56 -6.79 0.28 14.04
C GLY A 56 -6.88 1.79 13.81
N SER A 57 -6.49 2.53 14.85
CA SER A 57 -6.46 4.00 14.83
C SER A 57 -5.06 4.51 14.50
N CYS A 58 -4.93 5.77 14.10
CA CYS A 58 -3.62 6.35 13.73
C CYS A 58 -2.55 6.25 14.84
N GLY A 59 -2.95 6.12 16.12
CA GLY A 59 -2.02 5.94 17.25
C GLY A 59 -1.72 4.48 17.62
N SER A 60 -2.40 3.52 17.00
CA SER A 60 -2.25 2.08 17.26
C SER A 60 -2.58 1.30 15.99
N LEU A 61 -1.83 1.57 14.92
CA LEU A 61 -2.00 0.87 13.64
C LEU A 61 -1.46 -0.56 13.75
N GLU A 62 -2.27 -1.51 13.32
CA GLU A 62 -1.89 -2.92 13.23
C GLU A 62 -1.65 -3.29 11.77
N CYS A 63 -0.48 -3.85 11.49
CA CYS A 63 -0.14 -4.39 10.17
C CYS A 63 -0.99 -5.63 9.88
N LEU A 64 -1.88 -5.56 8.88
CA LEU A 64 -2.69 -6.70 8.47
C LEU A 64 -2.01 -7.50 7.36
N GLN A 65 -1.55 -6.79 6.34
CA GLN A 65 -0.96 -7.42 5.17
C GLN A 65 -0.06 -6.44 4.45
N SER A 66 0.99 -6.95 3.82
CA SER A 66 1.78 -6.17 2.88
C SER A 66 2.35 -7.02 1.76
N ASN A 67 2.71 -6.37 0.66
CA ASN A 67 3.37 -7.04 -0.45
C ASN A 67 4.29 -6.08 -1.20
N ILE A 68 5.17 -6.67 -2.02
CA ILE A 68 5.96 -5.98 -3.03
C ILE A 68 5.71 -6.51 -4.44
N TYR A 69 5.07 -7.67 -4.59
CA TYR A 69 4.83 -8.31 -5.89
C TYR A 69 3.37 -8.15 -6.34
N GLY A 70 3.15 -8.22 -7.65
CA GLY A 70 1.82 -8.10 -8.25
C GLY A 70 1.89 -8.20 -9.77
N CYS A 71 2.32 -7.15 -10.44
CA CYS A 71 2.47 -7.11 -11.90
C CYS A 71 3.49 -6.05 -12.31
N GLY A 72 4.32 -6.29 -13.33
CA GLY A 72 5.28 -5.29 -13.82
C GLY A 72 6.01 -4.55 -12.69
N ARG A 73 5.76 -3.24 -12.56
CA ARG A 73 6.25 -2.39 -11.46
C ARG A 73 5.27 -2.26 -10.27
N GLY A 74 4.01 -2.63 -10.47
CA GLY A 74 2.95 -2.58 -9.47
C GLY A 74 2.93 -3.77 -8.51
N THR A 75 2.17 -3.60 -7.44
CA THR A 75 2.00 -4.53 -6.32
C THR A 75 0.52 -4.80 -6.12
N SER A 76 0.18 -5.99 -5.65
CA SER A 76 -1.20 -6.38 -5.34
C SER A 76 -1.29 -6.99 -3.94
N VAL A 77 -2.29 -6.56 -3.16
CA VAL A 77 -2.56 -7.03 -1.80
C VAL A 77 -4.03 -7.36 -1.68
N THR A 78 -4.33 -8.58 -1.23
CA THR A 78 -5.69 -9.04 -0.91
C THR A 78 -5.79 -9.36 0.57
N TRP A 79 -6.89 -8.97 1.21
CA TRP A 79 -7.19 -9.33 2.60
C TRP A 79 -8.70 -9.52 2.81
N SER A 80 -9.06 -10.22 3.89
CA SER A 80 -10.46 -10.33 4.32
C SER A 80 -10.86 -9.06 5.08
N SER A 81 -11.90 -8.38 4.59
CA SER A 81 -12.39 -7.12 5.17
C SER A 81 -13.71 -7.32 5.92
N VAL A 82 -13.91 -6.52 6.97
CA VAL A 82 -15.16 -6.46 7.72
C VAL A 82 -15.99 -5.28 7.21
N ASN A 83 -17.29 -5.49 6.98
CA ASN A 83 -18.17 -4.46 6.45
C ASN A 83 -18.17 -3.21 7.36
N GLY A 84 -17.95 -2.03 6.77
CA GLY A 84 -17.95 -0.76 7.49
C GLY A 84 -16.67 -0.44 8.28
N VAL A 85 -15.72 -1.37 8.43
CA VAL A 85 -14.44 -1.11 9.09
C VAL A 85 -13.51 -0.32 8.17
N GLN A 86 -12.87 0.71 8.70
CA GLN A 86 -11.86 1.49 7.97
C GLN A 86 -10.49 0.82 8.04
N TYR A 87 -9.86 0.68 6.89
CA TYR A 87 -8.48 0.24 6.72
C TYR A 87 -7.64 1.39 6.19
N LYS A 88 -6.39 1.48 6.63
CA LYS A 88 -5.41 2.42 6.09
C LYS A 88 -4.50 1.69 5.12
N VAL A 89 -4.27 2.28 3.96
CA VAL A 89 -3.40 1.71 2.92
C VAL A 89 -2.25 2.68 2.69
N LEU A 90 -1.02 2.17 2.84
CA LEU A 90 0.20 2.90 2.50
C LEU A 90 0.69 2.43 1.13
N VAL A 91 0.86 3.37 0.21
CA VAL A 91 1.56 3.14 -1.06
C VAL A 91 2.87 3.92 -1.04
N ARG A 92 3.98 3.23 -1.24
CA ARG A 92 5.33 3.82 -1.28
C ARG A 92 6.20 3.10 -2.28
N GLY A 93 7.45 3.54 -2.42
CA GLY A 93 8.47 2.78 -3.16
C GLY A 93 9.00 1.58 -2.41
N ARG A 94 9.52 0.60 -3.18
CA ARG A 94 10.39 -0.47 -2.66
C ARG A 94 11.85 -0.29 -3.12
N GLY A 95 12.76 -0.86 -2.36
CA GLY A 95 14.21 -0.83 -2.63
C GLY A 95 15.03 -0.88 -1.33
N TYR A 96 16.32 -0.58 -1.42
CA TYR A 96 17.24 -0.43 -0.29
C TYR A 96 17.60 1.05 -0.08
N ARG A 97 17.93 1.44 1.15
CA ARG A 97 18.25 2.84 1.49
C ARG A 97 19.22 3.47 0.46
N GLY A 98 18.79 4.56 -0.18
CA GLY A 98 19.57 5.25 -1.22
C GLY A 98 19.33 4.80 -2.66
N SER A 99 18.46 3.82 -2.93
CA SER A 99 18.05 3.52 -4.32
C SER A 99 17.36 4.72 -4.96
N SER A 100 17.81 5.12 -6.15
CA SER A 100 17.11 6.08 -7.02
C SER A 100 15.90 5.43 -7.68
N GLY A 101 14.82 6.20 -7.89
CA GLY A 101 13.64 5.72 -8.63
C GLY A 101 12.61 4.94 -7.79
N SER A 102 12.66 5.07 -6.46
CA SER A 102 11.66 4.49 -5.54
C SER A 102 10.52 5.47 -5.22
N SER A 103 10.25 6.42 -6.11
CA SER A 103 9.13 7.36 -6.02
C SER A 103 8.68 7.75 -7.41
N GLY A 104 7.41 8.05 -7.58
CA GLY A 104 6.83 8.33 -8.89
C GLY A 104 5.31 8.29 -8.86
N ASN A 105 4.73 8.24 -10.05
CA ASN A 105 3.28 8.20 -10.24
C ASN A 105 2.78 6.75 -10.30
N PHE A 106 1.56 6.56 -9.82
CA PHE A 106 0.90 5.26 -9.83
C PHE A 106 -0.61 5.41 -9.99
N GLU A 107 -1.25 4.33 -10.40
CA GLU A 107 -2.70 4.21 -10.32
C GLU A 107 -3.06 3.26 -9.18
N LEU A 108 -3.80 3.75 -8.18
CA LEU A 108 -4.36 2.89 -7.14
C LEU A 108 -5.72 2.37 -7.59
N ARG A 109 -5.90 1.05 -7.52
CA ARG A 109 -7.18 0.38 -7.75
C ARG A 109 -7.61 -0.34 -6.49
N VAL A 110 -8.90 -0.26 -6.19
CA VAL A 110 -9.54 -0.93 -5.07
C VAL A 110 -10.75 -1.68 -5.61
N GLY A 111 -10.91 -2.95 -5.27
CA GLY A 111 -12.04 -3.75 -5.74
C GLY A 111 -12.17 -5.08 -5.00
N PRO A 112 -13.13 -5.92 -5.42
CA PRO A 112 -13.29 -7.28 -4.90
C PRO A 112 -12.00 -8.07 -5.07
N GLY A 113 -11.57 -8.76 -4.02
CA GLY A 113 -10.44 -9.68 -4.08
C GLY A 113 -10.90 -11.08 -4.49
N THR A 114 -10.00 -11.81 -5.14
CA THR A 114 -10.13 -13.25 -5.38
C THR A 114 -9.05 -13.98 -4.60
N VAL A 115 -9.39 -15.16 -4.07
CA VAL A 115 -8.38 -16.13 -3.63
C VAL A 115 -7.81 -16.80 -4.89
N ALA A 116 -6.49 -16.80 -5.00
CA ALA A 116 -5.78 -17.54 -6.04
C ALA A 116 -5.78 -19.04 -5.74
#